data_AF-A0A829ZP00-F1
#
_entry.id   AF-A0A829ZP00-F1
#
_cell.length_a   1.000
_cell.length_b   1.000
_cell.length_c   1.000
_cell.angle_alpha   90.00
_cell.angle_beta   90.00
_cell.angle_gamma   90.00
#
_symmetry.space_group_name_H-M   'P 1'
#
loop_
_entity.id
_entity.type
_entity.pdbx_description
1 polymer ?
#
loop_
_entity_poly.entity_id
_entity_poly.type
_entity_poly.pdbx_seq_one_letter_code
_entity_poly.pdbx_strand_id
1 'polypeptide(L)'
;MSTRQRKLLFLMGSFLLLSILVFGLTRVSASNPYMKILVHRLRGMAGEVLIKEGGGIGERTITGAYVLVDNKLKETPTETVSITINKGKPNEYSFQLVKIMKNGQVVSVRPAREGGPLYLTVGKKRVVFTDLAHKSLWVADLATLDQPKNIQPEVVGNISQQDLYKKKEELAKRGIDPDERILYWVSQPILSPDENNIAFSSNRLGYPGNCNSSLWLTDLQGNTRLLVDERDRGSIVPVCWANYEVVIYQGAAGELKSVNVNTGKTEVLVNHEIMITGASPDGKYIIYNPSKDGLVQPDHYVFNFEERKSYYIAVPEGFRTQGFYGWDEDNKKVAFYVQDAQAKTKLLILDCASMAVTSLDAPEGKTFEQGGSPEWVDGRVIFAAGGKLYAYQEMVKV
;
A
#
# COMPACT_ATOMS: atom_id res chain seq x y z
N MET A 1 5.63 31.00 44.41
CA MET A 1 4.88 29.73 44.37
C MET A 1 5.30 28.86 45.54
N SER A 2 4.39 28.52 46.44
CA SER A 2 4.72 27.82 47.69
C SER A 2 5.10 26.36 47.45
N THR A 3 5.84 25.75 48.38
CA THR A 3 6.23 24.33 48.30
C THR A 3 5.00 23.41 48.17
N ARG A 4 3.85 23.80 48.74
CA ARG A 4 2.57 23.09 48.57
C ARG A 4 2.03 23.21 47.14
N GLN A 5 2.10 24.38 46.52
CA GLN A 5 1.66 24.59 45.13
C GLN A 5 2.53 23.80 44.13
N ARG A 6 3.84 23.65 44.39
CA ARG A 6 4.74 22.84 43.54
C ARG A 6 4.41 21.35 43.61
N LYS A 7 4.11 20.83 44.81
CA LYS A 7 3.70 19.44 44.99
C LYS A 7 2.35 19.14 44.32
N LEU A 8 1.40 20.07 44.39
CA LEU A 8 0.09 19.91 43.76
C LEU A 8 0.19 19.89 42.23
N LEU A 9 0.96 20.80 41.64
CA LEU A 9 1.19 20.83 40.19
C LEU A 9 1.96 19.61 39.67
N PHE A 10 2.91 19.08 40.45
CA PHE A 10 3.62 17.85 40.11
C PHE A 10 2.71 16.61 40.16
N LEU A 11 1.82 16.53 41.15
CA LEU A 11 0.83 15.46 41.27
C LEU A 11 -0.20 15.51 40.13
N MET A 12 -0.71 16.69 39.79
CA MET A 12 -1.63 16.86 38.66
C MET A 12 -0.98 16.55 37.32
N GLY A 13 0.27 16.98 37.10
CA GLY A 13 1.04 16.65 35.90
C GLY A 13 1.27 15.15 35.75
N SER A 14 1.64 14.48 36.85
CA SER A 14 1.83 13.02 36.88
C SER A 14 0.53 12.25 36.62
N PHE A 15 -0.60 12.71 37.18
CA PHE A 15 -1.90 12.07 36.97
C PHE A 15 -2.40 12.24 35.54
N LEU A 16 -2.19 13.40 34.93
CA LEU A 16 -2.50 13.66 33.52
C LEU A 16 -1.64 12.80 32.59
N LEU A 17 -0.35 12.67 32.87
CA LEU A 17 0.57 11.83 32.08
C LEU A 17 0.19 10.34 32.19
N LEU A 18 -0.17 9.88 33.38
CA LEU A 18 -0.60 8.49 33.62
C LEU A 18 -1.93 8.19 32.93
N SER A 19 -2.87 9.14 32.92
CA SER A 19 -4.16 8.97 32.24
C SER A 19 -4.01 9.02 30.70
N ILE A 20 -3.09 9.82 30.16
CA ILE A 20 -2.71 9.78 28.73
C ILE A 20 -2.05 8.44 28.38
N LEU A 21 -1.18 7.90 29.25
CA LEU A 21 -0.56 6.58 29.05
C LEU A 21 -1.60 5.45 29.12
N VAL A 22 -2.53 5.49 30.06
CA VAL A 22 -3.61 4.49 30.18
C VAL A 22 -4.62 4.60 29.03
N PHE A 23 -4.94 5.81 28.55
CA PHE A 23 -5.77 5.98 27.35
C PHE A 23 -5.04 5.58 26.07
N GLY A 24 -3.73 5.81 25.98
CA GLY A 24 -2.90 5.34 24.87
C GLY A 24 -2.81 3.81 24.82
N LEU A 25 -2.62 3.17 25.98
CA LEU A 25 -2.55 1.71 26.12
C LEU A 25 -3.91 1.01 25.95
N THR A 26 -5.04 1.71 26.15
CA THR A 26 -6.38 1.15 25.90
C THR A 26 -6.88 1.40 24.48
N ARG A 27 -6.33 2.40 23.76
CA ARG A 27 -6.61 2.60 22.31
C ARG A 27 -5.69 1.80 21.39
N VAL A 28 -4.47 1.49 21.81
CA VAL A 28 -3.67 0.45 21.15
C VAL A 28 -4.22 -0.88 21.63
N SER A 29 -5.23 -1.37 20.92
CA SER A 29 -5.83 -2.69 21.08
C SER A 29 -4.75 -3.72 21.45
N ALA A 30 -4.63 -4.04 22.74
CA ALA A 30 -3.81 -5.13 23.23
C ALA A 30 -4.40 -6.41 22.67
N SER A 31 -3.98 -6.77 21.46
CA SER A 31 -4.31 -8.01 20.81
C SER A 31 -3.96 -9.12 21.78
N ASN A 32 -4.98 -9.81 22.26
CA ASN A 32 -4.88 -10.90 23.22
C ASN A 32 -3.72 -11.84 22.83
N PRO A 33 -2.66 -11.97 23.66
CA PRO A 33 -1.50 -12.80 23.35
C PRO A 33 -1.84 -14.30 23.30
N TYR A 34 -3.08 -14.71 23.58
CA TYR A 34 -3.54 -16.10 23.51
C TYR A 34 -4.21 -16.50 22.18
N MET A 35 -4.33 -15.61 21.20
CA MET A 35 -4.66 -15.97 19.79
C MET A 35 -3.41 -16.45 19.00
N LYS A 36 -2.35 -16.84 19.70
CA LYS A 36 -0.96 -16.95 19.18
C LYS A 36 -0.51 -18.31 18.67
N ILE A 37 -1.32 -19.37 18.70
CA ILE A 37 -0.83 -20.70 18.31
C ILE A 37 -1.90 -21.42 17.48
N LEU A 38 -1.54 -21.78 16.23
CA LEU A 38 -2.26 -22.68 15.30
C LEU A 38 -3.49 -22.13 14.54
N VAL A 39 -3.30 -21.13 13.68
CA VAL A 39 -4.14 -21.04 12.48
C VAL A 39 -3.23 -20.74 11.30
N HIS A 40 -3.12 -21.68 10.35
CA HIS A 40 -2.66 -21.39 9.01
C HIS A 40 -3.59 -20.33 8.43
N ARG A 41 -3.17 -19.06 8.45
CA ARG A 41 -4.02 -17.97 8.00
C ARG A 41 -4.03 -17.99 6.48
N LEU A 42 -5.20 -18.25 5.91
CA LEU A 42 -5.43 -18.01 4.49
C LEU A 42 -5.66 -16.51 4.32
N ARG A 43 -4.82 -15.87 3.51
CA ARG A 43 -4.98 -14.45 3.17
C ARG A 43 -5.25 -14.31 1.70
N GLY A 44 -6.27 -13.52 1.39
CA GLY A 44 -6.57 -13.12 0.04
C GLY A 44 -5.49 -12.21 -0.54
N MET A 45 -5.24 -12.33 -1.84
CA MET A 45 -4.28 -11.54 -2.62
C MET A 45 -4.77 -11.31 -4.06
N ALA A 46 -4.33 -10.19 -4.65
CA ALA A 46 -4.49 -9.89 -6.08
C ALA A 46 -4.10 -11.08 -6.97
N GLY A 47 -4.89 -11.27 -8.04
CA GLY A 47 -4.76 -12.40 -8.97
C GLY A 47 -5.61 -13.60 -8.60
N GLU A 48 -6.67 -13.41 -7.79
CA GLU A 48 -7.62 -14.47 -7.38
C GLU A 48 -6.99 -15.58 -6.54
N VAL A 49 -6.01 -15.23 -5.71
CA VAL A 49 -5.20 -16.19 -4.95
C VAL A 49 -5.44 -16.04 -3.46
N LEU A 50 -5.48 -17.17 -2.76
CA LEU A 50 -5.35 -17.25 -1.32
C LEU A 50 -4.01 -17.87 -0.96
N ILE A 51 -3.20 -17.21 -0.14
CA ILE A 51 -1.93 -17.76 0.33
C ILE A 51 -2.08 -18.40 1.70
N LYS A 52 -1.34 -19.48 1.94
CA LYS A 52 -1.18 -20.11 3.24
C LYS A 52 0.13 -19.66 3.86
N GLU A 53 0.05 -18.92 4.95
CA GLU A 53 1.24 -18.50 5.69
C GLU A 53 1.57 -19.49 6.82
N GLY A 54 2.87 -19.65 7.08
CA GLY A 54 3.45 -20.28 8.27
C GLY A 54 4.44 -19.33 8.95
N GLY A 55 5.04 -19.76 10.05
CA GLY A 55 6.05 -18.99 10.80
C GLY A 55 5.50 -18.12 11.93
N GLY A 56 6.42 -17.55 12.72
CA GLY A 56 6.13 -16.66 13.84
C GLY A 56 5.91 -15.19 13.42
N ILE A 57 5.73 -14.32 14.41
CA ILE A 57 5.71 -12.86 14.21
C ILE A 57 7.10 -12.43 13.72
N GLY A 58 7.19 -11.73 12.59
CA GLY A 58 8.46 -11.34 11.97
C GLY A 58 9.08 -12.38 11.03
N GLU A 59 8.48 -13.58 10.94
CA GLU A 59 9.00 -14.72 10.17
C GLU A 59 7.93 -15.34 9.26
N ARG A 60 6.90 -14.55 8.89
CA ARG A 60 5.82 -15.06 8.04
C ARG A 60 6.39 -15.54 6.72
N THR A 61 6.08 -16.79 6.38
CA THR A 61 6.57 -17.46 5.17
C THR A 61 5.40 -18.03 4.39
N ILE A 62 5.39 -17.88 3.07
CA ILE A 62 4.37 -18.49 2.21
C ILE A 62 4.67 -19.99 2.09
N THR A 63 3.74 -20.82 2.53
CA THR A 63 3.84 -22.29 2.58
C THR A 63 2.92 -23.00 1.59
N GLY A 64 2.05 -22.27 0.91
CA GLY A 64 1.12 -22.81 -0.09
C GLY A 64 0.25 -21.70 -0.67
N ALA A 65 -0.47 -22.01 -1.74
CA ALA A 65 -1.43 -21.12 -2.36
C ALA A 65 -2.64 -21.89 -2.89
N TYR A 66 -3.78 -21.23 -2.94
CA TYR A 66 -5.05 -21.79 -3.41
C TYR A 66 -5.69 -20.82 -4.39
N VAL A 67 -6.35 -21.36 -5.40
CA VAL A 67 -7.19 -20.62 -6.34
C VAL A 67 -8.58 -21.25 -6.35
N LEU A 68 -9.59 -20.47 -6.72
CA LEU A 68 -10.93 -21.01 -6.91
C LEU A 68 -11.02 -21.66 -8.29
N VAL A 69 -11.47 -22.91 -8.34
CA VAL A 69 -11.77 -23.65 -9.58
C VAL A 69 -13.06 -24.43 -9.34
N ASP A 70 -14.09 -24.20 -10.17
CA ASP A 70 -15.41 -24.83 -10.03
C ASP A 70 -16.03 -24.64 -8.63
N ASN A 71 -15.90 -23.42 -8.09
CA ASN A 71 -16.41 -23.05 -6.75
C ASN A 71 -15.76 -23.81 -5.58
N LYS A 72 -14.62 -24.45 -5.82
CA LYS A 72 -13.84 -25.12 -4.79
C LYS A 72 -12.43 -24.56 -4.78
N LEU A 73 -11.91 -24.35 -3.58
CA LEU A 73 -10.50 -24.01 -3.42
C LEU A 73 -9.68 -25.22 -3.80
N LYS A 74 -8.83 -25.05 -4.81
CA LYS A 74 -7.84 -26.04 -5.20
C LYS A 74 -6.48 -25.46 -4.89
N GLU A 75 -5.66 -26.27 -4.23
CA GLU A 75 -4.25 -25.92 -4.06
C GLU A 75 -3.63 -25.75 -5.45
N THR A 76 -2.82 -24.70 -5.59
CA THR A 76 -2.21 -24.37 -6.86
C THR A 76 -0.69 -24.42 -6.74
N PRO A 77 0.03 -24.81 -7.81
CA PRO A 77 1.48 -24.85 -7.78
C PRO A 77 2.07 -23.47 -7.43
N THR A 78 3.07 -23.49 -6.56
CA THR A 78 3.91 -22.34 -6.27
C THR A 78 5.34 -22.63 -6.69
N GLU A 79 6.06 -21.60 -7.11
CA GLU A 79 7.48 -21.68 -7.46
C GLU A 79 8.24 -20.57 -6.74
N THR A 80 9.21 -20.94 -5.91
CA THR A 80 10.06 -19.97 -5.21
C THR A 80 11.29 -19.65 -6.04
N VAL A 81 11.46 -18.38 -6.40
CA VAL A 81 12.60 -17.86 -7.16
C VAL A 81 13.47 -17.02 -6.23
N SER A 82 14.77 -17.29 -6.21
CA SER A 82 15.75 -16.46 -5.49
C SER A 82 16.23 -15.33 -6.40
N ILE A 83 16.05 -14.10 -5.93
CA ILE A 83 16.46 -12.88 -6.61
C ILE A 83 17.69 -12.33 -5.90
N THR A 84 18.81 -12.21 -6.61
CA THR A 84 20.03 -11.57 -6.12
C THR A 84 20.24 -10.25 -6.84
N ILE A 85 20.24 -9.15 -6.09
CA ILE A 85 20.57 -7.82 -6.59
C ILE A 85 21.99 -7.42 -6.20
N ASN A 86 22.60 -6.52 -6.99
CA ASN A 86 23.98 -6.05 -6.79
C ASN A 86 25.02 -7.19 -6.75
N LYS A 87 24.81 -8.25 -7.53
CA LYS A 87 25.71 -9.42 -7.55
C LYS A 87 27.18 -9.02 -7.75
N GLY A 88 28.06 -9.50 -6.87
CA GLY A 88 29.50 -9.22 -6.85
C GLY A 88 29.90 -7.88 -6.24
N LYS A 89 28.97 -7.11 -5.65
CA LYS A 89 29.24 -5.82 -5.00
C LYS A 89 29.14 -5.92 -3.47
N PRO A 90 29.75 -4.99 -2.69
CA PRO A 90 29.67 -5.01 -1.23
C PRO A 90 28.25 -4.96 -0.65
N ASN A 91 27.29 -4.49 -1.44
CA ASN A 91 25.86 -4.41 -1.09
C ASN A 91 25.01 -5.45 -1.83
N GLU A 92 25.60 -6.60 -2.19
CA GLU A 92 24.86 -7.77 -2.68
C GLU A 92 23.81 -8.20 -1.65
N TYR A 93 22.59 -8.43 -2.12
CA TYR A 93 21.47 -8.87 -1.28
C TYR A 93 20.60 -9.84 -2.06
N SER A 94 20.15 -10.90 -1.38
CA SER A 94 19.26 -11.90 -1.95
C SER A 94 17.98 -12.01 -1.15
N PHE A 95 16.87 -12.15 -1.86
CA PHE A 95 15.55 -12.41 -1.31
C PHE A 95 14.79 -13.39 -2.19
N GLN A 96 13.69 -13.91 -1.69
CA GLN A 96 12.88 -14.90 -2.40
C GLN A 96 11.53 -14.31 -2.75
N LEU A 97 11.08 -14.60 -3.97
CA LEU A 97 9.72 -14.35 -4.43
C LEU A 97 9.03 -15.70 -4.68
N VAL A 98 7.75 -15.80 -4.34
CA VAL A 98 6.91 -16.95 -4.67
C VAL A 98 6.01 -16.55 -5.84
N LYS A 99 6.17 -17.25 -6.96
CA LYS A 99 5.24 -17.24 -8.08
C LYS A 99 4.07 -18.15 -7.75
N ILE A 100 2.87 -17.69 -8.04
CA ILE A 100 1.64 -18.45 -7.84
C ILE A 100 1.04 -18.68 -9.21
N MET A 101 0.85 -19.95 -9.55
CA MET A 101 0.44 -20.36 -10.89
C MET A 101 -1.07 -20.58 -10.92
N LYS A 102 -1.73 -20.34 -12.07
CA LYS A 102 -3.08 -20.82 -12.39
C LYS A 102 -3.09 -21.15 -13.88
N ASN A 103 -3.48 -22.37 -14.25
CA ASN A 103 -3.52 -22.82 -15.65
C ASN A 103 -2.20 -22.59 -16.42
N GLY A 104 -1.05 -22.79 -15.77
CA GLY A 104 0.27 -22.60 -16.38
C GLY A 104 0.74 -21.14 -16.50
N GLN A 105 -0.04 -20.17 -16.02
CA GLN A 105 0.33 -18.75 -16.02
C GLN A 105 0.60 -18.26 -14.60
N VAL A 106 1.53 -17.31 -14.44
CA VAL A 106 1.77 -16.63 -13.16
C VAL A 106 0.64 -15.62 -12.95
N VAL A 107 -0.16 -15.82 -11.89
CA VAL A 107 -1.27 -14.91 -11.54
C VAL A 107 -0.93 -13.98 -10.38
N SER A 108 0.07 -14.33 -9.58
CA SER A 108 0.52 -13.49 -8.48
C SER A 108 1.98 -13.74 -8.14
N VAL A 109 2.66 -12.70 -7.65
CA VAL A 109 4.04 -12.77 -7.13
C VAL A 109 4.11 -12.07 -5.79
N ARG A 110 4.76 -12.69 -4.82
CA ARG A 110 4.88 -12.17 -3.45
C ARG A 110 6.26 -12.43 -2.86
N PRO A 111 6.72 -11.63 -1.89
CA PRO A 111 7.84 -12.01 -1.07
C PRO A 111 7.57 -13.36 -0.39
N ALA A 112 8.52 -14.29 -0.46
CA ALA A 112 8.37 -15.59 0.18
C ALA A 112 8.34 -15.48 1.70
N ARG A 113 9.01 -14.45 2.23
CA ARG A 113 9.12 -14.13 3.66
C ARG A 113 8.97 -12.64 3.91
N GLU A 114 8.63 -12.31 5.16
CA GLU A 114 8.71 -10.94 5.66
C GLU A 114 10.14 -10.37 5.50
N GLY A 115 10.24 -9.07 5.18
CA GLY A 115 11.53 -8.42 4.87
C GLY A 115 12.05 -8.63 3.44
N GLY A 116 11.17 -8.99 2.49
CA GLY A 116 11.46 -8.91 1.05
C GLY A 116 11.57 -7.47 0.53
N PRO A 117 11.44 -7.23 -0.79
CA PRO A 117 11.53 -5.87 -1.33
C PRO A 117 10.47 -4.97 -0.70
N LEU A 118 10.84 -3.70 -0.46
CA LEU A 118 9.98 -2.78 0.29
C LEU A 118 8.73 -2.36 -0.49
N TYR A 119 8.93 -1.98 -1.75
CA TYR A 119 7.84 -1.79 -2.71
C TYR A 119 7.90 -2.89 -3.75
N LEU A 120 6.77 -3.55 -3.98
CA LEU A 120 6.59 -4.58 -5.00
C LEU A 120 5.31 -4.28 -5.76
N THR A 121 5.44 -3.99 -7.04
CA THR A 121 4.33 -3.80 -7.98
C THR A 121 4.37 -4.93 -8.99
N VAL A 122 3.24 -5.63 -9.13
CA VAL A 122 3.09 -6.74 -10.06
C VAL A 122 2.13 -6.28 -11.16
N GLY A 123 2.64 -6.15 -12.38
CA GLY A 123 1.84 -5.91 -13.57
C GLY A 123 1.40 -7.20 -14.26
N LYS A 124 0.97 -7.09 -15.51
CA LYS A 124 0.59 -8.18 -16.40
C LYS A 124 1.79 -8.99 -16.91
N LYS A 125 2.93 -8.35 -17.18
CA LYS A 125 4.14 -9.02 -17.69
C LYS A 125 5.39 -8.65 -16.91
N ARG A 126 5.32 -7.66 -16.02
CA ARG A 126 6.50 -7.14 -15.32
C ARG A 126 6.29 -7.11 -13.82
N VAL A 127 7.38 -7.31 -13.10
CA VAL A 127 7.45 -7.05 -11.66
C VAL A 127 8.44 -5.92 -11.45
N VAL A 128 8.01 -4.89 -10.72
CA VAL A 128 8.81 -3.73 -10.35
C VAL A 128 8.99 -3.72 -8.85
N PHE A 129 10.22 -3.50 -8.39
CA PHE A 129 10.48 -3.43 -6.95
C PHE A 129 11.66 -2.55 -6.60
N THR A 130 11.71 -2.09 -5.34
CA THR A 130 12.86 -1.37 -4.79
C THR A 130 13.69 -2.26 -3.89
N ASP A 131 14.98 -1.91 -3.74
CA ASP A 131 15.77 -2.46 -2.64
C ASP A 131 15.28 -1.93 -1.27
N LEU A 132 15.76 -2.54 -0.18
CA LEU A 132 15.39 -2.19 1.19
C LEU A 132 15.80 -0.76 1.62
N ALA A 133 16.74 -0.14 0.89
CA ALA A 133 17.28 1.17 1.22
C ALA A 133 16.84 2.25 0.23
N HIS A 134 15.83 1.97 -0.61
CA HIS A 134 15.29 2.90 -1.61
C HIS A 134 16.33 3.42 -2.60
N LYS A 135 17.43 2.68 -2.84
CA LYS A 135 18.53 3.14 -3.69
C LYS A 135 18.29 2.82 -5.15
N SER A 136 17.55 1.75 -5.45
CA SER A 136 17.43 1.27 -6.82
C SER A 136 16.04 0.77 -7.13
N LEU A 137 15.69 0.81 -8.42
CA LEU A 137 14.45 0.32 -8.97
C LEU A 137 14.78 -0.81 -9.92
N TRP A 138 14.26 -1.98 -9.63
CA TRP A 138 14.51 -3.19 -10.38
C TRP A 138 13.26 -3.59 -11.13
N VAL A 139 13.47 -4.12 -12.34
CA VAL A 139 12.42 -4.70 -13.16
C VAL A 139 12.82 -6.11 -13.54
N ALA A 140 11.85 -7.03 -13.50
CA ALA A 140 11.99 -8.39 -13.99
C ALA A 140 10.76 -8.78 -14.82
N ASP A 141 10.94 -9.73 -15.73
CA ASP A 141 9.82 -10.39 -16.42
C ASP A 141 9.03 -11.23 -15.42
N LEU A 142 7.69 -11.15 -15.46
CA LEU A 142 6.81 -11.82 -14.51
C LEU A 142 6.89 -13.35 -14.61
N ALA A 143 7.03 -13.89 -15.82
CA ALA A 143 6.98 -15.33 -16.05
C ALA A 143 8.24 -16.02 -15.54
N THR A 144 9.40 -15.41 -15.79
CA THR A 144 10.69 -15.99 -15.43
C THR A 144 11.18 -15.50 -14.06
N LEU A 145 10.95 -14.23 -13.74
CA LEU A 145 11.61 -13.49 -12.66
C LEU A 145 13.15 -13.59 -12.68
N ASP A 146 13.72 -14.04 -13.79
CA ASP A 146 15.15 -14.16 -13.95
C ASP A 146 15.75 -12.81 -14.38
N GLN A 147 17.04 -12.62 -14.04
CA GLN A 147 17.82 -11.46 -14.48
C GLN A 147 17.18 -10.09 -14.13
N PRO A 148 16.87 -9.82 -12.86
CA PRO A 148 16.37 -8.51 -12.45
C PRO A 148 17.36 -7.41 -12.90
N LYS A 149 16.84 -6.39 -13.58
CA LYS A 149 17.64 -5.28 -14.08
C LYS A 149 17.36 -4.02 -13.25
N ASN A 150 18.40 -3.42 -12.70
CA ASN A 150 18.30 -2.07 -12.15
C ASN A 150 18.17 -1.09 -13.33
N ILE A 151 17.07 -0.34 -13.36
CA ILE A 151 16.80 0.63 -14.42
C ILE A 151 17.09 2.07 -13.99
N GLN A 152 17.43 2.33 -12.72
CA GLN A 152 17.76 3.69 -12.31
C GLN A 152 19.21 4.02 -12.63
N PRO A 153 19.46 5.12 -13.36
CA PRO A 153 20.81 5.58 -13.61
C PRO A 153 21.43 6.14 -12.32
N GLU A 154 22.76 6.08 -12.26
CA GLU A 154 23.54 6.69 -11.17
C GLU A 154 23.47 8.22 -11.22
N VAL A 155 23.44 8.80 -12.43
CA VAL A 155 23.27 10.25 -12.66
C VAL A 155 21.91 10.54 -13.29
N VAL A 156 21.21 11.56 -12.79
CA VAL A 156 20.07 12.19 -13.46
C VAL A 156 20.30 13.69 -13.57
N GLY A 157 20.46 14.20 -14.80
CA GLY A 157 20.88 15.58 -15.02
C GLY A 157 22.28 15.82 -14.45
N ASN A 158 22.39 16.69 -13.45
CA ASN A 158 23.63 16.99 -12.73
C ASN A 158 23.69 16.36 -11.32
N ILE A 159 22.76 15.45 -11.00
CA ILE A 159 22.64 14.84 -9.67
C ILE A 159 23.18 13.42 -9.71
N SER A 160 24.24 13.16 -8.95
CA SER A 160 24.82 11.82 -8.74
C SER A 160 24.28 11.19 -7.47
N GLN A 161 23.83 9.94 -7.57
CA GLN A 161 23.42 9.15 -6.42
C GLN A 161 24.59 8.92 -5.44
N GLN A 162 25.78 8.61 -5.97
CA GLN A 162 26.96 8.36 -5.15
C GLN A 162 27.37 9.61 -4.36
N ASP A 163 27.34 10.78 -4.99
CA ASP A 163 27.64 12.05 -4.33
C ASP A 163 26.66 12.34 -3.18
N LEU A 164 25.36 12.08 -3.38
CA LEU A 164 24.37 12.26 -2.31
C LEU A 164 24.57 11.27 -1.15
N TYR A 165 24.96 10.01 -1.41
CA TYR A 165 25.30 9.07 -0.34
C TYR A 165 26.58 9.45 0.38
N LYS A 166 27.62 9.89 -0.34
CA LYS A 166 28.84 10.41 0.30
C LYS A 166 28.53 11.60 1.20
N LYS A 167 27.65 12.51 0.75
CA LYS A 167 27.16 13.62 1.56
C LYS A 167 26.41 13.13 2.81
N LYS A 168 25.61 12.07 2.70
CA LYS A 168 24.96 11.41 3.85
C LYS A 168 25.99 10.90 4.86
N GLU A 169 27.04 10.23 4.41
CA GLU A 169 28.13 9.75 5.26
C GLU A 169 28.91 10.89 5.94
N GLU A 170 29.16 11.98 5.22
CA GLU A 170 29.80 13.18 5.76
C GLU A 170 28.95 13.86 6.85
N LEU A 171 27.61 13.87 6.69
CA LEU A 171 26.69 14.33 7.73
C LEU A 171 26.74 13.44 8.97
N ALA A 172 26.73 12.12 8.80
CA ALA A 172 26.83 11.16 9.90
C ALA A 172 28.13 11.35 10.70
N LYS A 173 29.26 11.60 10.03
CA LYS A 173 30.55 11.92 10.67
C LYS A 173 30.51 13.19 11.52
N ARG A 174 29.56 14.09 11.26
CA ARG A 174 29.34 15.34 12.03
C ARG A 174 28.33 15.17 13.17
N GLY A 175 27.85 13.94 13.41
CA GLY A 175 26.83 13.66 14.42
C GLY A 175 25.42 14.08 14.02
N ILE A 176 25.18 14.38 12.74
CA ILE A 176 23.83 14.61 12.21
C ILE A 176 23.24 13.25 11.88
N ASP A 177 22.09 12.93 12.47
CA ASP A 177 21.45 11.64 12.28
C ASP A 177 21.11 11.41 10.78
N PRO A 178 21.76 10.43 10.13
CA PRO A 178 21.49 10.09 8.75
C PRO A 178 20.08 9.52 8.53
N ASP A 179 19.40 9.06 9.58
CA ASP A 179 18.07 8.48 9.52
C ASP A 179 16.97 9.55 9.65
N GLU A 180 17.28 10.73 10.19
CA GLU A 180 16.40 11.91 10.05
C GLU A 180 16.39 12.45 8.61
N ARG A 181 17.40 12.10 7.81
CA ARG A 181 17.59 12.56 6.43
C ARG A 181 17.76 11.38 5.49
N ILE A 182 16.69 10.60 5.35
CA ILE A 182 16.65 9.48 4.42
C ILE A 182 16.68 10.02 2.98
N LEU A 183 17.65 9.55 2.20
CA LEU A 183 17.68 9.77 0.76
C LEU A 183 16.80 8.71 0.09
N TYR A 184 15.68 9.15 -0.47
CA TYR A 184 14.82 8.33 -1.31
C TYR A 184 15.23 8.55 -2.76
N TRP A 185 16.14 7.69 -3.27
CA TRP A 185 16.45 7.72 -4.70
C TRP A 185 15.21 7.30 -5.49
N VAL A 186 14.55 6.22 -5.07
CA VAL A 186 13.23 5.82 -5.56
C VAL A 186 12.33 5.39 -4.42
N SER A 187 11.13 5.94 -4.34
CA SER A 187 10.09 5.53 -3.40
C SER A 187 8.74 5.39 -4.09
N GLN A 188 7.92 4.44 -3.62
CA GLN A 188 6.55 4.21 -4.06
C GLN A 188 6.39 4.13 -5.60
N PRO A 189 7.15 3.28 -6.30
CA PRO A 189 6.99 3.15 -7.74
C PRO A 189 5.59 2.63 -8.10
N ILE A 190 4.97 3.22 -9.11
CA ILE A 190 3.73 2.74 -9.73
C ILE A 190 3.95 2.52 -11.22
N LEU A 191 3.55 1.34 -11.69
CA LEU A 191 3.71 0.90 -13.08
C LEU A 191 2.51 1.37 -13.90
N SER A 192 2.78 1.93 -15.08
CA SER A 192 1.74 2.31 -16.05
C SER A 192 0.98 1.09 -16.58
N PRO A 193 -0.27 1.25 -17.09
CA PRO A 193 -1.07 0.11 -17.55
C PRO A 193 -0.48 -0.66 -18.74
N ASP A 194 0.33 0.00 -19.59
CA ASP A 194 1.09 -0.61 -20.69
C ASP A 194 2.49 -1.11 -20.24
N GLU A 195 2.80 -0.90 -18.96
CA GLU A 195 4.02 -1.26 -18.26
C GLU A 195 5.31 -0.64 -18.78
N ASN A 196 5.24 0.38 -19.64
CA ASN A 196 6.43 0.96 -20.27
C ASN A 196 7.05 2.10 -19.45
N ASN A 197 6.24 2.70 -18.57
CA ASN A 197 6.63 3.81 -17.72
C ASN A 197 6.40 3.49 -16.24
N ILE A 198 7.25 4.04 -15.39
CA ILE A 198 7.13 3.95 -13.93
C ILE A 198 7.19 5.36 -13.36
N ALA A 199 6.15 5.75 -12.62
CA ALA A 199 6.15 6.99 -11.86
C ALA A 199 6.55 6.69 -10.40
N PHE A 200 7.32 7.57 -9.77
CA PHE A 200 7.83 7.35 -8.42
C PHE A 200 8.17 8.67 -7.73
N SER A 201 8.29 8.64 -6.39
CA SER A 201 8.75 9.78 -5.60
C SER A 201 10.25 9.75 -5.36
N SER A 202 10.89 10.92 -5.38
CA SER A 202 12.29 11.06 -4.96
C SER A 202 12.56 12.44 -4.36
N ASN A 203 13.38 12.49 -3.31
CA ASN A 203 13.83 13.75 -2.70
C ASN A 203 15.24 14.18 -3.17
N ARG A 204 15.74 13.59 -4.26
CA ARG A 204 17.11 13.81 -4.78
C ARG A 204 17.46 15.28 -5.08
N LEU A 205 16.49 16.10 -5.47
CA LEU A 205 16.71 17.54 -5.75
C LEU A 205 16.84 18.39 -4.47
N GLY A 206 16.28 17.94 -3.35
CA GLY A 206 16.26 18.71 -2.10
C GLY A 206 17.28 18.19 -1.09
N TYR A 207 17.75 16.97 -1.27
CA TYR A 207 18.64 16.31 -0.35
C TYR A 207 19.96 17.07 -0.15
N PRO A 208 20.46 17.23 1.09
CA PRO A 208 19.86 16.87 2.39
C PRO A 208 19.16 18.06 3.07
N GLY A 209 19.01 19.20 2.39
CA GLY A 209 18.51 20.45 2.98
C GLY A 209 16.99 20.51 3.08
N ASN A 210 16.30 19.88 2.13
CA ASN A 210 14.85 19.74 2.07
C ASN A 210 14.54 18.29 1.67
N CYS A 211 13.99 17.50 2.59
CA CYS A 211 13.71 16.09 2.34
C CYS A 211 12.37 15.84 1.62
N ASN A 212 11.68 16.91 1.21
CA ASN A 212 10.44 16.79 0.44
C ASN A 212 10.67 16.11 -0.91
N SER A 213 9.76 15.22 -1.27
CA SER A 213 9.83 14.46 -2.52
C SER A 213 9.13 15.16 -3.68
N SER A 214 9.74 15.08 -4.86
CA SER A 214 9.12 15.41 -6.14
C SER A 214 8.68 14.14 -6.89
N LEU A 215 7.83 14.30 -7.90
CA LEU A 215 7.35 13.20 -8.76
C LEU A 215 8.26 13.06 -9.99
N TRP A 216 8.67 11.83 -10.27
CA TRP A 216 9.56 11.48 -11.38
C TRP A 216 8.94 10.43 -12.25
N LEU A 217 9.40 10.38 -13.50
CA LEU A 217 9.03 9.38 -14.49
C LEU A 217 10.29 8.73 -15.03
N THR A 218 10.26 7.41 -15.21
CA THR A 218 11.31 6.65 -15.89
C THR A 218 10.69 5.62 -16.83
N ASP A 219 11.39 5.31 -17.92
CA ASP A 219 11.09 4.15 -18.76
C ASP A 219 11.95 2.94 -18.34
N LEU A 220 11.82 1.82 -19.06
CA LEU A 220 12.57 0.58 -18.78
C LEU A 220 14.04 0.64 -19.23
N GLN A 221 14.40 1.66 -19.98
CA GLN A 221 15.77 1.97 -20.38
C GLN A 221 16.47 2.85 -19.34
N GLY A 222 15.72 3.39 -18.38
CA GLY A 222 16.23 4.24 -17.31
C GLY A 222 16.24 5.74 -17.66
N ASN A 223 15.57 6.13 -18.74
CA ASN A 223 15.45 7.54 -19.14
C ASN A 223 14.56 8.25 -18.12
N THR A 224 15.21 8.80 -17.09
CA THR A 224 14.54 9.34 -15.92
C THR A 224 14.46 10.85 -16.01
N ARG A 225 13.26 11.41 -15.79
CA ARG A 225 13.03 12.86 -15.79
C ARG A 225 12.08 13.29 -14.67
N LEU A 226 12.26 14.54 -14.25
CA LEU A 226 11.34 15.21 -13.33
C LEU A 226 9.98 15.40 -14.02
N LEU A 227 8.90 15.09 -13.31
CA LEU A 227 7.54 15.25 -13.81
C LEU A 227 6.80 16.39 -13.11
N VAL A 228 6.86 16.44 -11.77
CA VAL A 228 6.27 17.53 -10.96
C VAL A 228 7.21 17.88 -9.81
N ASP A 229 7.43 19.18 -9.58
CA ASP A 229 8.18 19.69 -8.43
C ASP A 229 7.35 20.69 -7.64
N GLU A 230 6.97 20.31 -6.41
CA GLU A 230 6.25 21.14 -5.44
C GLU A 230 6.95 21.06 -4.06
N ARG A 231 8.26 20.78 -4.04
CA ARG A 231 9.02 20.50 -2.81
C ARG A 231 9.11 21.69 -1.85
N ASP A 232 8.87 22.90 -2.33
CA ASP A 232 8.75 24.11 -1.53
C ASP A 232 7.47 24.11 -0.67
N ARG A 233 6.45 23.35 -1.06
CA ARG A 233 5.17 23.23 -0.36
C ARG A 233 5.03 21.95 0.48
N GLY A 234 5.77 20.89 0.15
CA GLY A 234 5.61 19.58 0.79
C GLY A 234 6.08 18.42 -0.09
N SER A 235 5.85 17.19 0.37
CA SER A 235 6.17 15.98 -0.41
C SER A 235 5.03 15.58 -1.33
N ILE A 236 5.37 15.09 -2.51
CA ILE A 236 4.44 14.44 -3.43
C ILE A 236 4.55 12.92 -3.32
N VAL A 237 3.41 12.23 -3.45
CA VAL A 237 3.31 10.76 -3.48
C VAL A 237 2.49 10.31 -4.70
N PRO A 238 3.01 9.47 -5.60
CA PRO A 238 2.22 8.87 -6.66
C PRO A 238 1.16 7.92 -6.08
N VAL A 239 -0.02 7.90 -6.69
CA VAL A 239 -1.16 7.12 -6.21
C VAL A 239 -1.46 5.98 -7.19
N CYS A 240 -1.81 6.32 -8.43
CA CYS A 240 -2.12 5.37 -9.48
C CYS A 240 -2.01 6.02 -10.87
N TRP A 241 -2.15 5.22 -11.91
CA TRP A 241 -2.29 5.70 -13.29
C TRP A 241 -3.77 5.67 -13.67
N ALA A 242 -4.33 6.78 -14.11
CA ALA A 242 -5.71 6.83 -14.62
C ALA A 242 -5.82 6.25 -16.04
N ASN A 243 -4.73 6.35 -16.81
CA ASN A 243 -4.55 5.76 -18.13
C ASN A 243 -3.04 5.76 -18.45
N TYR A 244 -2.64 5.53 -19.70
CA TYR A 244 -1.21 5.50 -20.09
C TYR A 244 -0.54 6.90 -20.14
N GLU A 245 -1.32 7.99 -20.05
CA GLU A 245 -0.81 9.36 -20.12
C GLU A 245 -0.95 10.15 -18.82
N VAL A 246 -1.76 9.70 -17.88
CA VAL A 246 -2.13 10.49 -16.69
C VAL A 246 -1.79 9.75 -15.42
N VAL A 247 -0.93 10.37 -14.63
CA VAL A 247 -0.60 9.94 -13.27
C VAL A 247 -1.45 10.73 -12.28
N ILE A 248 -2.11 10.03 -11.35
CA ILE A 248 -2.75 10.62 -10.18
C ILE A 248 -1.75 10.58 -9.03
N TYR A 249 -1.66 11.69 -8.30
CA TYR A 249 -0.74 11.85 -7.17
C TYR A 249 -1.38 12.65 -6.04
N GLN A 250 -0.90 12.43 -4.83
CA GLN A 250 -1.16 13.30 -3.69
C GLN A 250 -0.19 14.47 -3.72
N GLY A 251 -0.72 15.68 -3.82
CA GLY A 251 0.03 16.94 -3.87
C GLY A 251 0.61 17.33 -2.51
N ALA A 252 1.43 18.39 -2.54
CA ALA A 252 2.22 18.83 -1.40
C ALA A 252 1.39 19.32 -0.19
N ALA A 253 0.19 19.87 -0.42
CA ALA A 253 -0.74 20.26 0.66
C ALA A 253 -1.78 19.16 0.95
N GLY A 254 -1.52 17.93 0.51
CA GLY A 254 -2.39 16.77 0.71
C GLY A 254 -3.57 16.69 -0.25
N GLU A 255 -3.66 17.56 -1.26
CA GLU A 255 -4.70 17.55 -2.29
C GLU A 255 -4.57 16.34 -3.25
N LEU A 256 -5.66 15.92 -3.89
CA LEU A 256 -5.58 14.95 -5.01
C LEU A 256 -5.35 15.70 -6.31
N LYS A 257 -4.34 15.30 -7.09
CA LYS A 257 -3.99 15.93 -8.36
C LYS A 257 -3.75 14.90 -9.43
N SER A 258 -3.78 15.34 -10.68
CA SER A 258 -3.27 14.58 -11.81
C SER A 258 -2.28 15.38 -12.63
N VAL A 259 -1.39 14.68 -13.33
CA VAL A 259 -0.47 15.25 -14.31
C VAL A 259 -0.49 14.42 -15.59
N ASN A 260 -0.62 15.09 -16.73
CA ASN A 260 -0.40 14.44 -18.01
C ASN A 260 1.12 14.34 -18.28
N VAL A 261 1.62 13.13 -18.46
CA VAL A 261 3.05 12.85 -18.53
C VAL A 261 3.73 13.47 -19.75
N ASN A 262 2.99 13.67 -20.84
CA ASN A 262 3.52 14.20 -22.10
C ASN A 262 3.58 15.73 -22.08
N THR A 263 2.56 16.38 -21.53
CA THR A 263 2.43 17.84 -21.54
C THR A 263 2.90 18.52 -20.25
N GLY A 264 3.03 17.77 -19.15
CA GLY A 264 3.31 18.31 -17.81
C GLY A 264 2.15 19.10 -17.21
N LYS A 265 1.00 19.18 -17.89
CA LYS A 265 -0.18 19.89 -17.39
C LYS A 265 -0.71 19.20 -16.13
N THR A 266 -0.81 19.96 -15.05
CA THR A 266 -1.38 19.51 -13.77
C THR A 266 -2.82 20.00 -13.60
N GLU A 267 -3.60 19.22 -12.85
CA GLU A 267 -5.00 19.53 -12.50
C GLU A 267 -5.25 19.13 -11.05
N VAL A 268 -5.95 19.98 -10.30
CA VAL A 268 -6.42 19.63 -8.94
C VAL A 268 -7.76 18.93 -9.06
N LEU A 269 -7.82 17.69 -8.56
CA LEU A 269 -9.01 16.83 -8.60
C LEU A 269 -9.84 16.96 -7.34
N VAL A 270 -9.18 17.07 -6.18
CA VAL A 270 -9.81 17.29 -4.87
C VAL A 270 -9.02 18.36 -4.15
N ASN A 271 -9.61 19.54 -3.96
CA ASN A 271 -8.93 20.74 -3.45
C ASN A 271 -9.04 20.91 -1.92
N HIS A 272 -8.70 19.86 -1.17
CA HIS A 272 -8.52 19.90 0.28
C HIS A 272 -7.57 18.78 0.69
N GLU A 273 -7.04 18.85 1.91
CA GLU A 273 -6.16 17.81 2.44
C GLU A 273 -6.93 16.50 2.56
N ILE A 274 -6.39 15.41 2.03
CA ILE A 274 -6.99 14.07 2.09
C ILE A 274 -5.95 13.04 2.52
N MET A 275 -6.40 11.92 3.07
CA MET A 275 -5.63 10.70 3.24
C MET A 275 -6.16 9.65 2.27
N ILE A 276 -5.31 9.22 1.33
CA ILE A 276 -5.66 8.19 0.36
C ILE A 276 -5.56 6.84 1.04
N THR A 277 -6.61 6.02 0.92
CA THR A 277 -6.67 4.70 1.54
C THR A 277 -6.75 3.57 0.52
N GLY A 278 -7.09 3.87 -0.74
CA GLY A 278 -7.04 2.90 -1.83
C GLY A 278 -7.23 3.54 -3.19
N ALA A 279 -6.85 2.82 -4.24
CA ALA A 279 -7.17 3.16 -5.62
C ALA A 279 -7.50 1.89 -6.38
N SER A 280 -8.39 2.00 -7.36
CA SER A 280 -8.66 0.90 -8.29
C SER A 280 -7.43 0.63 -9.15
N PRO A 281 -7.17 -0.63 -9.53
CA PRO A 281 -6.06 -0.99 -10.42
C PRO A 281 -6.02 -0.23 -11.75
N ASP A 282 -7.17 0.17 -12.29
CA ASP A 282 -7.29 1.00 -13.50
C ASP A 282 -7.24 2.52 -13.25
N GLY A 283 -7.10 2.93 -11.98
CA GLY A 283 -7.02 4.32 -11.54
C GLY A 283 -8.28 5.15 -11.74
N LYS A 284 -9.43 4.54 -12.09
CA LYS A 284 -10.70 5.24 -12.24
C LYS A 284 -11.30 5.69 -10.92
N TYR A 285 -11.05 4.94 -9.85
CA TYR A 285 -11.62 5.19 -8.54
C TYR A 285 -10.53 5.36 -7.48
N ILE A 286 -10.64 6.39 -6.65
CA ILE A 286 -9.71 6.67 -5.56
C ILE A 286 -10.50 6.79 -4.27
N ILE A 287 -10.21 5.94 -3.29
CA ILE A 287 -10.85 5.96 -1.98
C ILE A 287 -9.98 6.78 -1.04
N TYR A 288 -10.61 7.76 -0.37
CA TYR A 288 -9.92 8.66 0.52
C TYR A 288 -10.79 9.09 1.71
N ASN A 289 -10.12 9.60 2.73
CA ASN A 289 -10.70 10.29 3.86
C ASN A 289 -10.29 11.77 3.81
N PRO A 290 -11.18 12.73 4.04
CA PRO A 290 -10.76 14.11 4.25
C PRO A 290 -9.84 14.20 5.46
N SER A 291 -8.87 15.10 5.42
CA SER A 291 -8.06 15.51 6.57
C SER A 291 -8.41 16.96 6.90
N LYS A 292 -8.49 17.26 8.19
CA LYS A 292 -8.72 18.62 8.67
C LYS A 292 -7.77 18.89 9.82
N ASP A 293 -6.95 19.92 9.68
CA ASP A 293 -5.93 20.29 10.66
C ASP A 293 -4.97 19.12 10.98
N GLY A 294 -4.62 18.33 9.96
CA GLY A 294 -3.79 17.12 10.08
C GLY A 294 -4.48 15.90 10.71
N LEU A 295 -5.79 15.99 11.00
CA LEU A 295 -6.58 14.89 11.54
C LEU A 295 -7.47 14.27 10.46
N VAL A 296 -7.26 12.97 10.22
CA VAL A 296 -8.08 12.16 9.33
C VAL A 296 -9.51 12.09 9.86
N GLN A 297 -10.46 12.50 9.01
CA GLN A 297 -11.88 12.46 9.31
C GLN A 297 -12.44 11.04 9.10
N PRO A 298 -13.48 10.65 9.85
CA PRO A 298 -14.07 9.32 9.75
C PRO A 298 -14.86 9.08 8.46
N ASP A 299 -15.16 10.13 7.71
CA ASP A 299 -15.93 10.04 6.47
C ASP A 299 -15.07 9.45 5.35
N HIS A 300 -15.68 8.59 4.54
CA HIS A 300 -15.03 7.94 3.41
C HIS A 300 -15.67 8.41 2.11
N TYR A 301 -14.82 8.67 1.13
CA TYR A 301 -15.25 9.08 -0.19
C TYR A 301 -14.59 8.21 -1.24
N VAL A 302 -15.29 8.01 -2.36
CA VAL A 302 -14.69 7.53 -3.60
C VAL A 302 -14.72 8.67 -4.61
N PHE A 303 -13.56 9.04 -5.13
CA PHE A 303 -13.44 9.94 -6.27
C PHE A 303 -13.52 9.13 -7.56
N ASN A 304 -14.46 9.49 -8.44
CA ASN A 304 -14.57 8.97 -9.80
C ASN A 304 -13.82 9.90 -10.75
N PHE A 305 -12.75 9.40 -11.37
CA PHE A 305 -11.86 10.16 -12.25
C PHE A 305 -12.54 10.59 -13.56
N GLU A 306 -13.44 9.78 -14.12
CA GLU A 306 -14.13 10.11 -15.37
C GLU A 306 -15.15 11.22 -15.15
N GLU A 307 -15.89 11.16 -14.03
CA GLU A 307 -16.94 12.13 -13.70
C GLU A 307 -16.43 13.38 -12.99
N ARG A 308 -15.19 13.36 -12.50
CA ARG A 308 -14.57 14.43 -11.69
C ARG A 308 -15.37 14.75 -10.43
N LYS A 309 -15.87 13.72 -9.75
CA LYS A 309 -16.74 13.87 -8.58
C LYS A 309 -16.36 12.91 -7.47
N SER A 310 -16.52 13.38 -6.24
CA SER A 310 -16.42 12.56 -5.04
C SER A 310 -17.80 12.16 -4.55
N TYR A 311 -17.94 10.89 -4.17
CA TYR A 311 -19.15 10.33 -3.61
C TYR A 311 -18.90 9.83 -2.20
N TYR A 312 -19.79 10.18 -1.28
CA TYR A 312 -19.75 9.66 0.09
C TYR A 312 -20.06 8.16 0.10
N ILE A 313 -19.24 7.39 0.81
CA ILE A 313 -19.46 5.95 1.02
C ILE A 313 -20.26 5.78 2.31
N ALA A 314 -21.54 5.43 2.18
CA ALA A 314 -22.39 5.17 3.33
C ALA A 314 -21.94 3.89 4.05
N VAL A 315 -21.45 4.05 5.28
CA VAL A 315 -21.13 2.94 6.19
C VAL A 315 -22.22 2.82 7.28
N PRO A 316 -22.50 1.61 7.81
CA PRO A 316 -23.45 1.45 8.90
C PRO A 316 -23.09 2.33 10.10
N GLU A 317 -24.11 2.84 10.81
CA GLU A 317 -23.90 3.73 11.96
C GLU A 317 -22.99 3.09 13.01
N GLY A 318 -21.99 3.85 13.48
CA GLY A 318 -21.01 3.40 14.47
C GLY A 318 -19.84 2.59 13.90
N PHE A 319 -19.87 2.20 12.63
CA PHE A 319 -18.78 1.48 11.96
C PHE A 319 -17.80 2.43 11.25
N ARG A 320 -16.54 2.00 11.14
CA ARG A 320 -15.45 2.71 10.44
C ARG A 320 -14.66 1.75 9.56
N THR A 321 -14.08 2.21 8.45
CA THR A 321 -13.21 1.35 7.60
C THR A 321 -12.00 0.83 8.37
N GLN A 322 -11.52 -0.34 7.97
CA GLN A 322 -10.19 -0.83 8.37
C GLN A 322 -9.10 -0.56 7.32
N GLY A 323 -9.44 0.03 6.16
CA GLY A 323 -8.47 0.53 5.17
C GLY A 323 -7.86 -0.53 4.23
N PHE A 324 -8.45 -1.73 4.17
CA PHE A 324 -8.05 -2.78 3.22
C PHE A 324 -9.16 -3.02 2.21
N TYR A 325 -8.83 -2.91 0.93
CA TYR A 325 -9.77 -2.92 -0.18
C TYR A 325 -9.41 -4.02 -1.18
N GLY A 326 -10.35 -4.92 -1.46
CA GLY A 326 -10.28 -5.87 -2.56
C GLY A 326 -11.12 -5.39 -3.73
N TRP A 327 -10.48 -5.14 -4.88
CA TRP A 327 -11.17 -4.74 -6.11
C TRP A 327 -11.59 -5.96 -6.92
N ASP A 328 -12.73 -5.87 -7.58
CA ASP A 328 -13.18 -6.87 -8.55
C ASP A 328 -12.32 -6.82 -9.82
N GLU A 329 -12.48 -7.84 -10.66
CA GLU A 329 -11.67 -8.04 -11.85
C GLU A 329 -11.86 -6.90 -12.88
N ASP A 330 -13.05 -6.30 -12.89
CA ASP A 330 -13.44 -5.18 -13.75
C ASP A 330 -13.17 -3.80 -13.13
N ASN A 331 -12.69 -3.73 -11.88
CA ASN A 331 -12.44 -2.50 -11.12
C ASN A 331 -13.67 -1.62 -10.85
N LYS A 332 -14.88 -2.19 -10.93
CA LYS A 332 -16.17 -1.50 -10.72
C LYS A 332 -16.72 -1.70 -9.32
N LYS A 333 -16.26 -2.73 -8.62
CA LYS A 333 -16.69 -3.04 -7.25
C LYS A 333 -15.50 -3.15 -6.34
N VAL A 334 -15.71 -2.78 -5.09
CA VAL A 334 -14.70 -2.89 -4.03
C VAL A 334 -15.32 -3.49 -2.78
N ALA A 335 -14.64 -4.47 -2.23
CA ALA A 335 -14.98 -5.11 -0.97
C ALA A 335 -14.03 -4.63 0.13
N PHE A 336 -14.54 -4.31 1.31
CA PHE A 336 -13.72 -3.87 2.45
C PHE A 336 -14.41 -4.14 3.78
N TYR A 337 -13.62 -4.29 4.84
CA TYR A 337 -14.16 -4.47 6.18
C TYR A 337 -14.38 -3.13 6.89
N VAL A 338 -15.47 -3.07 7.64
CA VAL A 338 -15.75 -2.00 8.59
C VAL A 338 -15.93 -2.57 9.99
N GLN A 339 -15.53 -1.82 11.01
CA GLN A 339 -15.55 -2.24 12.41
C GLN A 339 -16.12 -1.15 13.33
N ASP A 340 -16.91 -1.54 14.33
CA ASP A 340 -17.43 -0.64 15.37
C ASP A 340 -16.53 -0.60 16.63
N ALA A 341 -16.95 0.19 17.62
CA ALA A 341 -16.23 0.33 18.90
C ALA A 341 -16.21 -0.96 19.74
N GLN A 342 -17.09 -1.91 19.46
CA GLN A 342 -17.20 -3.21 20.12
C GLN A 342 -16.47 -4.32 19.33
N ALA A 343 -15.66 -3.93 18.33
CA ALA A 343 -14.94 -4.81 17.43
C ALA A 343 -15.83 -5.71 16.54
N LYS A 344 -17.15 -5.46 16.48
CA LYS A 344 -18.03 -6.13 15.51
C LYS A 344 -17.59 -5.69 14.12
N THR A 345 -17.36 -6.67 13.25
CA THR A 345 -16.87 -6.44 11.90
C THR A 345 -17.98 -6.78 10.90
N LYS A 346 -18.12 -5.97 9.85
CA LYS A 346 -18.98 -6.21 8.69
C LYS A 346 -18.14 -6.17 7.43
N LEU A 347 -18.53 -6.95 6.42
CA LEU A 347 -17.99 -6.85 5.07
C LEU A 347 -18.91 -5.95 4.27
N LEU A 348 -18.37 -4.89 3.68
CA LEU A 348 -19.08 -4.04 2.73
C LEU A 348 -18.62 -4.33 1.31
N ILE A 349 -19.56 -4.25 0.37
CA ILE A 349 -19.32 -4.33 -1.06
C ILE A 349 -19.93 -3.08 -1.68
N LEU A 350 -19.09 -2.21 -2.22
CA LEU A 350 -19.49 -0.99 -2.91
C LEU A 350 -19.44 -1.22 -4.42
N ASP A 351 -20.54 -0.95 -5.10
CA ASP A 351 -20.58 -0.76 -6.54
C ASP A 351 -20.25 0.70 -6.86
N CYS A 352 -19.09 0.96 -7.45
CA CYS A 352 -18.57 2.31 -7.63
C CYS A 352 -19.28 3.11 -8.73
N ALA A 353 -20.03 2.46 -9.61
CA ALA A 353 -20.80 3.14 -10.65
C ALA A 353 -22.15 3.62 -10.12
N SER A 354 -22.85 2.79 -9.35
CA SER A 354 -24.17 3.10 -8.78
C SER A 354 -24.11 3.70 -7.38
N MET A 355 -22.94 3.63 -6.73
CA MET A 355 -22.74 3.93 -5.31
C MET A 355 -23.58 3.07 -4.36
N ALA A 356 -24.12 1.94 -4.84
CA ALA A 356 -24.85 1.00 -4.02
C ALA A 356 -23.90 0.25 -3.06
N VAL A 357 -24.29 0.15 -1.80
CA VAL A 357 -23.53 -0.55 -0.76
C VAL A 357 -24.31 -1.77 -0.28
N THR A 358 -23.71 -2.95 -0.42
CA THR A 358 -24.18 -4.18 0.21
C THR A 358 -23.41 -4.40 1.50
N SER A 359 -24.12 -4.70 2.59
CA SER A 359 -23.52 -5.00 3.90
C SER A 359 -23.80 -6.44 4.30
N LEU A 360 -22.75 -7.17 4.68
CA LEU A 360 -22.81 -8.56 5.08
C LEU A 360 -22.32 -8.72 6.52
N ASP A 361 -23.12 -9.42 7.32
CA ASP A 361 -22.69 -9.95 8.61
C ASP A 361 -21.86 -11.23 8.40
N ALA A 362 -21.04 -11.55 9.40
CA ALA A 362 -20.36 -12.84 9.41
C ALA A 362 -21.39 -13.98 9.46
N PRO A 363 -21.07 -15.18 8.92
CA PRO A 363 -21.91 -16.36 9.05
C PRO A 363 -22.27 -16.66 10.51
N GLU A 364 -23.41 -17.32 10.73
CA GLU A 364 -23.97 -17.54 12.07
C GLU A 364 -22.95 -18.16 13.04
N GLY A 365 -22.81 -17.54 14.22
CA GLY A 365 -21.87 -17.96 15.26
C GLY A 365 -20.39 -17.77 14.91
N LYS A 366 -20.06 -16.97 13.88
CA LYS A 366 -18.69 -16.67 13.46
C LYS A 366 -18.38 -15.17 13.55
N THR A 367 -17.10 -14.86 13.44
CA THR A 367 -16.58 -13.50 13.27
C THR A 367 -15.65 -13.49 12.05
N PHE A 368 -15.62 -12.36 11.32
CA PHE A 368 -14.63 -12.17 10.27
C PHE A 368 -13.22 -12.22 10.86
N GLU A 369 -12.28 -12.79 10.10
CA GLU A 369 -10.88 -12.82 10.51
C GLU A 369 -10.25 -11.43 10.40
N GLN A 370 -9.58 -11.00 11.47
CA GLN A 370 -8.93 -9.68 11.52
C GLN A 370 -7.64 -9.66 10.68
N GLY A 371 -7.45 -8.58 9.93
CA GLY A 371 -6.21 -8.29 9.20
C GLY A 371 -6.04 -9.04 7.87
N GLY A 372 -7.12 -9.58 7.31
CA GLY A 372 -7.19 -9.98 5.89
C GLY A 372 -7.88 -8.91 5.06
N SER A 373 -7.57 -8.83 3.76
CA SER A 373 -8.41 -8.13 2.78
C SER A 373 -9.41 -9.12 2.20
N PRO A 374 -10.68 -8.74 1.95
CA PRO A 374 -11.53 -9.52 1.07
C PRO A 374 -10.93 -9.52 -0.34
N GLU A 375 -11.22 -10.54 -1.13
CA GLU A 375 -10.74 -10.66 -2.51
C GLU A 375 -11.86 -11.02 -3.46
N TRP A 376 -11.65 -10.78 -4.73
CA TRP A 376 -12.57 -11.18 -5.78
C TRP A 376 -12.03 -12.37 -6.56
N VAL A 377 -12.92 -13.32 -6.86
CA VAL A 377 -12.65 -14.43 -7.77
C VAL A 377 -13.89 -14.79 -8.58
N ASP A 378 -13.78 -14.74 -9.90
CA ASP A 378 -14.89 -14.95 -10.85
C ASP A 378 -16.14 -14.12 -10.47
N GLY A 379 -15.96 -12.84 -10.11
CA GLY A 379 -17.07 -11.93 -9.76
C GLY A 379 -17.70 -12.20 -8.38
N ARG A 380 -16.98 -12.86 -7.48
CA ARG A 380 -17.44 -13.19 -6.12
C ARG A 380 -16.47 -12.73 -5.08
N VAL A 381 -17.00 -12.26 -3.95
CA VAL A 381 -16.16 -11.85 -2.83
C VAL A 381 -15.83 -13.06 -1.97
N ILE A 382 -14.54 -13.37 -1.86
CA ILE A 382 -13.98 -14.40 -1.01
C ILE A 382 -13.51 -13.78 0.30
N PHE A 383 -13.93 -14.36 1.42
CA PHE A 383 -13.60 -13.87 2.76
C PHE A 383 -13.47 -15.00 3.78
N ALA A 384 -12.77 -14.73 4.89
CA ALA A 384 -12.57 -15.70 5.97
C ALA A 384 -13.41 -15.33 7.21
N ALA A 385 -14.09 -16.32 7.79
CA ALA A 385 -14.80 -16.17 9.05
C ALA A 385 -14.72 -17.45 9.91
N GLY A 386 -14.26 -17.29 11.16
CA GLY A 386 -14.09 -18.40 12.11
C GLY A 386 -13.30 -19.60 11.57
N GLY A 387 -12.17 -19.36 10.90
CA GLY A 387 -11.27 -20.40 10.40
C GLY A 387 -11.69 -21.04 9.08
N LYS A 388 -12.72 -20.52 8.41
CA LYS A 388 -13.24 -21.04 7.13
C LYS A 388 -13.36 -19.94 6.10
N LEU A 389 -13.24 -20.32 4.83
CA LEU A 389 -13.47 -19.43 3.70
C LEU A 389 -14.92 -19.54 3.20
N TYR A 390 -15.45 -18.40 2.80
CA TYR A 390 -16.79 -18.23 2.25
C TYR A 390 -16.68 -17.42 0.97
N ALA A 391 -17.67 -17.58 0.09
CA ALA A 391 -17.84 -16.79 -1.11
C ALA A 391 -19.21 -16.14 -1.07
N TYR A 392 -19.29 -14.86 -1.42
CA TYR A 392 -20.54 -14.15 -1.65
C TYR A 392 -20.67 -13.77 -3.12
N GLN A 393 -21.84 -14.03 -3.68
CA GLN A 393 -22.23 -13.57 -5.00
C GLN A 393 -23.60 -12.91 -4.88
N GLU A 394 -23.72 -11.70 -5.42
CA GLU A 394 -25.02 -11.06 -5.56
C GLU A 394 -25.82 -11.84 -6.61
N MET A 395 -27.02 -12.31 -6.22
CA MET A 395 -27.91 -12.94 -7.19
C MET A 395 -28.46 -11.87 -8.12
N VAL A 396 -28.07 -11.92 -9.40
CA VAL A 396 -28.68 -11.07 -10.43
C VAL A 396 -30.16 -11.41 -10.45
N LYS A 397 -31.00 -10.46 -10.05
CA LYS A 397 -32.45 -10.56 -10.27
C LYS A 397 -32.66 -10.52 -11.78
N VAL A 398 -33.00 -11.68 -12.35
CA VAL A 398 -33.36 -11.82 -13.77
C VAL A 398 -34.69 -11.16 -14.05
#